data_AF-A0A3D9H2H4-F1
#
_entry.id   AF-A0A3D9H2H4-F1
#
_cell.length_a   1.000
_cell.length_b   1.000
_cell.length_c   1.000
_cell.angle_alpha   90.00
_cell.angle_beta   90.00
_cell.angle_gamma   90.00
#
_symmetry.space_group_name_H-M   'P 1'
#
loop_
_entity.id
_entity.type
_entity.pdbx_description
1 polymer ?
#
loop_
_entity_poly.entity_id
_entity_poly.type
_entity_poly.pdbx_seq_one_letter_code
_entity_poly.pdbx_strand_id
1 'polypeptide(L)'
;MNIFGFKKKQEYSSKDILKQLDKCAEDFTFPMLDNGYVYPVHSKMSAYRDEKRWALIIEVVGFNYRGGGHNGISNCLHIFGNCIETKPGTDNENFLYITDDSSRHSTFDEEYLESLNPEAKTMVLRNKEMAINHNREFYLKKGIELEENDKIFVWEFLRGLEPEYSKEFEATEQEIRKRIPMDLQKIMELTEWNHPDCADSEIPSKNQTFKQITKVLETGKKKFYKPTEKPNNHWKNWPDGGTL
;
A
#
# COMPACT_ATOMS: atom_id res chain seq x y z
N MET A 1 41.33 15.09 -27.04
CA MET A 1 41.65 14.53 -25.71
C MET A 1 40.62 15.08 -24.73
N ASN A 2 39.63 14.38 -24.17
CA ASN A 2 39.14 13.00 -24.16
C ASN A 2 37.71 13.01 -24.76
N ILE A 3 37.43 12.32 -25.87
CA ILE A 3 36.93 10.93 -25.97
C ILE A 3 35.57 10.75 -25.26
N PHE A 4 34.52 10.70 -26.09
CA PHE A 4 33.23 10.02 -25.87
C PHE A 4 32.78 9.89 -24.41
N GLY A 5 31.97 10.85 -23.96
CA GLY A 5 31.01 10.58 -22.90
C GLY A 5 30.04 9.52 -23.40
N PHE A 6 30.32 8.25 -23.12
CA PHE A 6 29.35 7.17 -23.25
C PHE A 6 28.13 7.60 -22.43
N LYS A 7 27.10 8.14 -23.09
CA LYS A 7 25.75 8.18 -22.52
C LYS A 7 25.43 6.72 -22.26
N LYS A 8 25.57 6.28 -21.01
CA LYS A 8 25.22 4.93 -20.61
C LYS A 8 23.78 4.70 -21.06
N LYS A 9 23.62 3.68 -21.90
CA LYS A 9 22.35 3.38 -22.56
C LYS A 9 21.39 2.92 -21.47
N GLN A 10 20.38 3.72 -21.21
CA GLN A 10 19.28 3.35 -20.35
C GLN A 10 18.54 2.14 -20.95
N GLU A 11 18.37 1.08 -20.16
CA GLU A 11 17.88 -0.22 -20.64
C GLU A 11 16.34 -0.38 -20.56
N TYR A 12 15.63 0.61 -20.01
CA TYR A 12 14.17 0.63 -19.92
C TYR A 12 13.63 2.03 -20.20
N SER A 13 12.41 2.10 -20.76
CA SER A 13 11.73 3.37 -21.02
C SER A 13 10.47 3.54 -20.18
N SER A 14 9.96 4.78 -20.12
CA SER A 14 8.64 5.05 -19.48
C SER A 14 7.53 4.19 -20.11
N LYS A 15 7.62 3.93 -21.42
CA LYS A 15 6.67 3.11 -22.17
C LYS A 15 6.70 1.64 -21.73
N ASP A 16 7.89 1.09 -21.48
CA ASP A 16 8.04 -0.30 -21.03
C ASP A 16 7.49 -0.48 -19.61
N ILE A 17 7.76 0.49 -18.74
CA ILE A 17 7.21 0.51 -17.38
C ILE A 17 5.68 0.54 -17.43
N LEU A 18 5.10 1.50 -18.15
CA LEU A 18 3.64 1.64 -18.27
C LEU A 18 2.99 0.38 -18.85
N LYS A 19 3.62 -0.26 -19.85
CA LYS A 19 3.12 -1.52 -20.40
C LYS A 19 3.07 -2.63 -19.35
N GLN A 20 4.07 -2.73 -18.46
CA GLN A 20 4.04 -3.71 -17.37
C GLN A 20 2.92 -3.40 -16.38
N LEU A 21 2.72 -2.12 -16.01
CA LEU A 21 1.66 -1.71 -15.09
C LEU A 21 0.26 -1.97 -15.67
N ASP A 22 0.03 -1.62 -16.93
CA ASP A 22 -1.22 -1.92 -17.64
C ASP A 22 -1.50 -3.42 -17.66
N LYS A 23 -0.47 -4.25 -17.96
CA LYS A 23 -0.63 -5.70 -17.95
C LYS A 23 -1.03 -6.22 -16.56
N CYS A 24 -0.47 -5.66 -15.49
CA CYS A 24 -0.85 -6.03 -14.13
C CYS A 24 -2.28 -5.57 -13.79
N ALA A 25 -2.73 -4.43 -14.32
CA ALA A 25 -4.11 -3.98 -14.17
C ALA A 25 -5.08 -4.93 -14.91
N GLU A 26 -4.75 -5.33 -16.15
CA GLU A 26 -5.49 -6.35 -16.91
C GLU A 26 -5.55 -7.71 -16.19
N ASP A 27 -4.48 -8.07 -15.47
CA ASP A 27 -4.36 -9.33 -14.74
C ASP A 27 -4.87 -9.24 -13.29
N PHE A 28 -5.49 -8.12 -12.87
CA PHE A 28 -5.99 -7.88 -11.51
C PHE A 28 -4.93 -8.02 -10.40
N THR A 29 -3.67 -7.74 -10.74
CA THR A 29 -2.51 -7.80 -9.83
C THR A 29 -1.91 -6.41 -9.55
N PHE A 30 -2.40 -5.38 -10.23
CA PHE A 30 -2.24 -3.99 -9.83
C PHE A 30 -3.21 -3.68 -8.67
N PRO A 31 -2.84 -2.83 -7.69
CA PRO A 31 -3.71 -2.54 -6.55
C PRO A 31 -5.03 -1.91 -7.01
N MET A 32 -6.14 -2.43 -6.49
CA MET A 32 -7.48 -1.85 -6.61
C MET A 32 -7.86 -1.34 -5.22
N LEU A 33 -8.01 -0.03 -5.06
CA LEU A 33 -8.30 0.57 -3.74
C LEU A 33 -9.76 0.39 -3.33
N ASP A 34 -10.61 -0.02 -4.26
CA ASP A 34 -11.99 -0.46 -4.11
C ASP A 34 -12.15 -1.99 -4.22
N ASN A 35 -11.07 -2.75 -3.97
CA ASN A 35 -11.17 -4.20 -3.92
C ASN A 35 -12.28 -4.63 -2.96
N GLY A 36 -13.30 -5.31 -3.47
CA GLY A 36 -14.48 -5.69 -2.69
C GLY A 36 -14.20 -6.59 -1.50
N TYR A 37 -13.01 -7.18 -1.39
CA TYR A 37 -12.64 -8.00 -0.23
C TYR A 37 -11.73 -7.30 0.78
N VAL A 38 -11.26 -6.08 0.49
CA VAL A 38 -10.27 -5.40 1.33
C VAL A 38 -10.76 -4.00 1.67
N TYR A 39 -10.95 -3.74 2.97
CA TYR A 39 -11.17 -2.39 3.48
C TYR A 39 -9.82 -1.64 3.50
N PRO A 40 -9.61 -0.60 2.66
CA PRO A 40 -8.36 0.13 2.65
C PRO A 40 -8.20 0.99 3.92
N VAL A 41 -6.96 1.13 4.37
CA VAL A 41 -6.58 1.92 5.56
C VAL A 41 -5.48 2.92 5.20
N HIS A 42 -4.35 2.44 4.68
CA HIS A 42 -3.18 3.28 4.37
C HIS A 42 -2.54 2.83 3.07
N SER A 43 -1.88 3.75 2.38
CA SER A 43 -1.13 3.41 1.18
C SER A 43 0.11 4.28 1.02
N LYS A 44 1.18 3.67 0.50
CA LYS A 44 2.44 4.35 0.20
C LYS A 44 3.02 3.85 -1.11
N MET A 45 3.64 4.73 -1.87
CA MET A 45 4.37 4.37 -3.07
C MET A 45 5.85 4.72 -2.94
N SER A 46 6.72 3.80 -3.32
CA SER A 46 8.17 4.04 -3.37
C SER A 46 8.76 3.58 -4.71
N ALA A 47 9.67 4.37 -5.25
CA ALA A 47 10.28 4.13 -6.56
C ALA A 47 11.80 4.10 -6.44
N TYR A 48 12.42 3.09 -7.06
CA TYR A 48 13.85 2.79 -6.98
C TYR A 48 14.41 2.66 -8.37
N ARG A 49 15.62 3.18 -8.62
CA ARG A 49 16.23 3.05 -9.94
C ARG A 49 17.74 3.25 -9.99
N ASP A 50 18.35 2.66 -11.01
CA ASP A 50 19.62 3.04 -11.61
C ASP A 50 19.52 2.97 -13.15
N GLU A 51 20.61 3.18 -13.87
CA GLU A 51 20.64 3.23 -15.35
C GLU A 51 20.06 1.99 -16.06
N LYS A 52 20.06 0.82 -15.40
CA LYS A 52 19.62 -0.46 -15.95
C LYS A 52 18.41 -1.03 -15.25
N ARG A 53 18.27 -0.77 -13.95
CA ARG A 53 17.30 -1.38 -13.06
C ARG A 53 16.27 -0.37 -12.59
N TRP A 54 15.03 -0.82 -12.43
CA TRP A 54 13.99 -0.06 -11.76
C TRP A 54 13.08 -0.98 -10.96
N ALA A 55 12.49 -0.42 -9.92
CA ALA A 55 11.39 -1.00 -9.19
C ALA A 55 10.39 0.09 -8.75
N LEU A 56 9.11 -0.25 -8.76
CA LEU A 56 8.02 0.53 -8.18
C LEU A 56 7.29 -0.37 -7.20
N ILE A 57 7.09 0.11 -5.98
CA ILE A 57 6.38 -0.62 -4.92
C ILE A 57 5.20 0.25 -4.50
N ILE A 58 4.00 -0.33 -4.54
CA ILE A 58 2.79 0.26 -3.98
C ILE A 58 2.36 -0.62 -2.81
N GLU A 59 2.39 -0.06 -1.62
CA GLU A 59 1.91 -0.67 -0.39
C GLU A 59 0.44 -0.31 -0.22
N VAL A 60 -0.39 -1.33 0.01
CA VAL A 60 -1.79 -1.18 0.40
C VAL A 60 -2.00 -1.91 1.72
N VAL A 61 -2.25 -1.13 2.76
CA VAL A 61 -2.58 -1.63 4.09
C VAL A 61 -4.09 -1.67 4.20
N GLY A 62 -4.63 -2.82 4.61
CA GLY A 62 -6.06 -2.99 4.74
C GLY A 62 -6.44 -4.23 5.54
N PHE A 63 -7.75 -4.39 5.71
CA PHE A 63 -8.34 -5.56 6.31
C PHE A 63 -9.10 -6.38 5.26
N ASN A 64 -8.68 -7.62 5.04
CA ASN A 64 -9.40 -8.61 4.25
C ASN A 64 -10.33 -9.42 5.16
N TYR A 65 -11.64 -9.19 5.03
CA TYR A 65 -12.62 -9.81 5.93
C TYR A 65 -12.62 -11.35 5.82
N ARG A 66 -12.21 -11.93 4.68
CA ARG A 66 -12.10 -13.38 4.52
C ARG A 66 -10.98 -14.03 5.32
N GLY A 67 -9.97 -13.24 5.70
CA GLY A 67 -8.89 -13.71 6.55
C GLY A 67 -9.29 -13.76 8.02
N GLY A 68 -10.12 -12.81 8.46
CA GLY A 68 -10.51 -12.63 9.85
C GLY A 68 -9.34 -12.20 10.76
N GLY A 69 -9.62 -11.31 11.70
CA GLY A 69 -8.70 -10.89 12.75
C GLY A 69 -7.31 -10.51 12.23
N HIS A 70 -6.25 -11.00 12.88
CA HIS A 70 -4.87 -10.73 12.48
C HIS A 70 -4.51 -11.24 11.07
N ASN A 71 -5.12 -12.35 10.63
CA ASN A 71 -4.89 -12.89 9.28
C ASN A 71 -5.56 -12.05 8.19
N GLY A 72 -6.55 -11.23 8.55
CA GLY A 72 -7.15 -10.24 7.66
C GLY A 72 -6.31 -8.97 7.53
N ILE A 73 -5.48 -8.62 8.51
CA ILE A 73 -4.72 -7.37 8.53
C ILE A 73 -3.37 -7.58 7.86
N SER A 74 -3.16 -6.89 6.73
CA SER A 74 -1.88 -6.98 6.02
C SER A 74 -1.49 -5.67 5.36
N ASN A 75 -0.17 -5.49 5.20
CA ASN A 75 0.39 -4.60 4.20
C ASN A 75 0.75 -5.44 2.96
N CYS A 76 0.01 -5.27 1.88
CA CYS A 76 0.23 -5.92 0.60
C CYS A 76 1.19 -5.07 -0.26
N LEU A 77 2.34 -5.65 -0.61
CA LEU A 77 3.33 -5.00 -1.47
C LEU A 77 3.08 -5.40 -2.93
N HIS A 78 2.55 -4.47 -3.72
CA HIS A 78 2.48 -4.63 -5.17
C HIS A 78 3.79 -4.17 -5.78
N ILE A 79 4.54 -5.09 -6.40
CA ILE A 79 5.92 -4.85 -6.81
C ILE A 79 6.04 -4.97 -8.32
N PHE A 80 6.61 -3.93 -8.94
CA PHE A 80 6.86 -3.87 -10.37
C PHE A 80 8.33 -3.58 -10.60
N GLY A 81 8.88 -4.04 -11.72
CA GLY A 81 10.30 -3.83 -12.00
C GLY A 81 10.85 -4.81 -13.03
N ASN A 82 12.12 -4.58 -13.38
CA ASN A 82 12.91 -5.50 -14.21
C ASN A 82 14.05 -6.18 -13.43
N CYS A 83 14.02 -6.07 -12.10
CA CYS A 83 15.04 -6.60 -11.19
C CYS A 83 14.44 -7.18 -9.91
N ILE A 84 13.21 -7.70 -10.02
CA ILE A 84 12.43 -8.26 -8.91
C ILE A 84 12.45 -9.79 -8.98
N GLU A 85 12.30 -10.45 -7.83
CA GLU A 85 12.34 -11.93 -7.74
C GLU A 85 10.98 -12.57 -8.06
N THR A 86 9.89 -11.86 -7.78
CA THR A 86 8.51 -12.32 -8.03
C THR A 86 8.02 -11.92 -9.42
N LYS A 87 6.83 -12.40 -9.81
CA LYS A 87 6.10 -11.79 -10.92
C LYS A 87 5.74 -10.34 -10.58
N PRO A 88 5.68 -9.42 -11.57
CA PRO A 88 5.16 -8.08 -11.34
C PRO A 88 3.71 -8.10 -10.86
N GLY A 89 3.36 -7.18 -9.95
CA GLY A 89 2.05 -7.09 -9.31
C GLY A 89 2.05 -7.67 -7.89
N THR A 90 0.93 -8.26 -7.50
CA THR A 90 0.75 -8.96 -6.22
C THR A 90 1.31 -10.38 -6.28
N ASP A 91 1.96 -10.81 -5.19
CA ASP A 91 2.40 -12.19 -4.97
C ASP A 91 2.12 -12.59 -3.51
N ASN A 92 1.91 -13.87 -3.23
CA ASN A 92 1.65 -14.35 -1.87
C ASN A 92 2.82 -14.09 -0.91
N GLU A 93 4.06 -14.07 -1.43
CA GLU A 93 5.23 -13.74 -0.62
C GLU A 93 5.32 -12.23 -0.29
N ASN A 94 4.44 -11.40 -0.85
CA ASN A 94 4.44 -9.95 -0.69
C ASN A 94 3.46 -9.42 0.36
N PHE A 95 2.78 -10.29 1.12
CA PHE A 95 1.98 -9.90 2.26
C PHE A 95 2.84 -9.81 3.53
N LEU A 96 2.71 -8.68 4.24
CA LEU A 96 3.29 -8.50 5.57
C LEU A 96 2.16 -8.49 6.60
N TYR A 97 2.15 -9.50 7.47
CA TYR A 97 1.30 -9.56 8.65
C TYR A 97 2.04 -8.91 9.82
N ILE A 98 1.46 -7.82 10.34
CA ILE A 98 2.17 -6.90 11.24
C ILE A 98 1.53 -6.79 12.61
N THR A 99 0.43 -7.51 12.85
CA THR A 99 -0.33 -7.47 14.09
C THR A 99 -0.42 -8.85 14.74
N ASP A 100 -0.51 -8.88 16.05
CA ASP A 100 -0.70 -10.11 16.83
C ASP A 100 -1.44 -9.80 18.14
N ASP A 101 -1.90 -10.85 18.82
CA ASP A 101 -2.55 -10.76 20.12
C ASP A 101 -1.57 -10.31 21.21
N SER A 102 -2.11 -9.63 22.22
CA SER A 102 -1.41 -9.45 23.48
C SER A 102 -1.61 -10.66 24.41
N SER A 103 -0.83 -10.74 25.48
CA SER A 103 -0.76 -11.93 26.35
C SER A 103 -2.04 -12.32 27.12
N ARG A 104 -3.10 -11.50 27.11
CA ARG A 104 -4.26 -11.68 28.02
C ARG A 104 -5.57 -12.06 27.32
N HIS A 105 -5.90 -11.37 26.25
CA HIS A 105 -7.15 -11.54 25.51
C HIS A 105 -6.85 -11.43 24.02
N SER A 106 -7.58 -12.18 23.21
CA SER A 106 -7.54 -11.97 21.77
C SER A 106 -8.05 -10.57 21.43
N THR A 107 -7.37 -9.92 20.49
CA THR A 107 -7.61 -8.54 20.04
C THR A 107 -9.00 -8.40 19.43
N PHE A 108 -9.46 -9.45 18.75
CA PHE A 108 -10.73 -9.48 18.02
C PHE A 108 -11.71 -10.45 18.66
N ASP A 109 -13.00 -10.16 18.46
CA ASP A 109 -14.09 -11.05 18.84
C ASP A 109 -13.90 -12.46 18.25
N GLU A 110 -14.09 -13.50 19.05
CA GLU A 110 -13.80 -14.88 18.67
C GLU A 110 -14.85 -15.50 17.72
N GLU A 111 -16.06 -14.95 17.67
CA GLU A 111 -17.14 -15.53 16.85
C GLU A 111 -16.93 -15.22 15.37
N TYR A 112 -16.69 -13.95 15.04
CA TYR A 112 -16.57 -13.50 13.65
C TYR A 112 -15.18 -12.95 13.28
N LEU A 113 -14.35 -12.58 14.26
CA LEU A 113 -13.03 -11.97 14.03
C LEU A 113 -13.06 -10.68 13.18
N GLU A 114 -14.20 -10.01 13.12
CA GLU A 114 -14.40 -8.79 12.31
C GLU A 114 -14.38 -7.51 13.15
N SER A 115 -14.50 -7.61 14.47
CA SER A 115 -14.56 -6.48 15.39
C SER A 115 -13.65 -6.66 16.59
N LEU A 116 -13.33 -5.56 17.28
CA LEU A 116 -12.53 -5.59 18.50
C LEU A 116 -13.22 -6.40 19.59
N ASN A 117 -12.44 -7.21 20.31
CA ASN A 117 -12.87 -7.81 21.55
C ASN A 117 -13.04 -6.70 22.62
N PRO A 118 -14.22 -6.55 23.25
CA PRO A 118 -14.46 -5.52 24.27
C PRO A 118 -13.54 -5.60 25.50
N GLU A 119 -12.97 -6.78 25.78
CA GLU A 119 -12.05 -6.99 26.91
C GLU A 119 -10.58 -6.73 26.55
N ALA A 120 -10.23 -6.70 25.26
CA ALA A 120 -8.86 -6.51 24.82
C ALA A 120 -8.40 -5.07 25.09
N LYS A 121 -7.33 -4.91 25.87
CA LYS A 121 -6.79 -3.58 26.22
C LYS A 121 -5.60 -3.18 25.37
N THR A 122 -4.92 -4.17 24.82
CA THR A 122 -3.69 -4.00 24.05
C THR A 122 -3.62 -5.00 22.91
N MET A 123 -2.94 -4.63 21.83
CA MET A 123 -2.53 -5.53 20.75
C MET A 123 -1.04 -5.34 20.46
N VAL A 124 -0.45 -6.29 19.76
CA VAL A 124 0.90 -6.15 19.23
C VAL A 124 0.85 -5.59 17.80
N LEU A 125 1.64 -4.55 17.54
CA LEU A 125 1.92 -4.01 16.20
C LEU A 125 3.44 -3.99 16.01
N ARG A 126 3.96 -4.76 15.04
CA ARG A 126 5.40 -4.94 14.78
C ARG A 126 6.22 -5.24 16.04
N ASN A 127 5.78 -6.21 16.83
CA ASN A 127 6.40 -6.62 18.10
C ASN A 127 6.38 -5.56 19.21
N LYS A 128 5.61 -4.48 19.05
CA LYS A 128 5.38 -3.48 20.10
C LYS A 128 3.94 -3.56 20.57
N GLU A 129 3.76 -3.62 21.88
CA GLU A 129 2.44 -3.56 22.47
C GLU A 129 1.90 -2.12 22.41
N MET A 130 0.65 -1.97 21.97
CA MET A 130 -0.05 -0.69 21.91
C MET A 130 -1.44 -0.80 22.54
N ALA A 131 -1.93 0.31 23.11
CA ALA A 131 -3.27 0.35 23.71
C ALA A 131 -4.36 0.37 22.64
N ILE A 132 -5.44 -0.38 22.89
CA ILE A 132 -6.65 -0.37 22.08
C ILE A 132 -7.59 0.71 22.62
N ASN A 133 -8.11 1.56 21.73
CA ASN A 133 -9.06 2.59 22.10
C ASN A 133 -10.49 2.12 21.85
N HIS A 134 -11.25 1.88 22.91
CA HIS A 134 -12.67 1.48 22.81
C HIS A 134 -13.64 2.68 22.82
N ASN A 135 -13.12 3.91 22.90
CA ASN A 135 -13.98 5.09 22.96
C ASN A 135 -14.48 5.46 21.56
N ARG A 136 -15.76 5.21 21.28
CA ARG A 136 -16.42 5.58 20.01
C ARG A 136 -16.22 7.04 19.61
N GLU A 137 -16.26 7.96 20.56
CA GLU A 137 -16.07 9.39 20.30
C GLU A 137 -14.68 9.73 19.72
N PHE A 138 -13.68 8.88 19.96
CA PHE A 138 -12.36 9.04 19.34
C PHE A 138 -12.44 8.88 17.81
N TYR A 139 -13.14 7.85 17.33
CA TYR A 139 -13.28 7.54 15.91
C TYR A 139 -14.16 8.58 15.20
N LEU A 140 -15.29 8.93 15.81
CA LEU A 140 -16.21 9.94 15.26
C LEU A 140 -15.53 11.30 15.10
N LYS A 141 -14.68 11.72 16.06
CA LYS A 141 -13.89 12.97 15.95
C LYS A 141 -12.85 12.94 14.83
N LYS A 142 -12.36 11.75 14.45
CA LYS A 142 -11.52 11.56 13.25
C LYS A 142 -12.33 11.47 11.95
N GLY A 143 -13.66 11.59 12.03
CA GLY A 143 -14.57 11.48 10.90
C GLY A 143 -14.58 10.06 10.32
N ILE A 144 -14.47 9.05 11.18
CA ILE A 144 -14.66 7.65 10.84
C ILE A 144 -16.12 7.32 11.19
N GLU A 145 -16.85 6.79 10.21
CA GLU A 145 -18.20 6.29 10.41
C GLU A 145 -18.11 4.91 11.07
N LEU A 146 -18.94 4.69 12.09
CA LEU A 146 -19.03 3.42 12.80
C LEU A 146 -20.34 2.74 12.39
N GLU A 147 -20.24 1.55 11.80
CA GLU A 147 -21.38 0.84 11.21
C GLU A 147 -22.35 0.32 12.27
N GLU A 148 -21.83 -0.20 13.38
CA GLU A 148 -22.63 -0.67 14.52
C GLU A 148 -22.44 0.22 15.76
N ASN A 149 -23.43 0.21 16.66
CA ASN A 149 -23.44 1.08 17.84
C ASN A 149 -22.64 0.52 19.02
N ASP A 150 -22.50 -0.79 19.09
CA ASP A 150 -21.90 -1.55 20.18
C ASP A 150 -20.58 -2.23 19.79
N LYS A 151 -20.17 -2.13 18.52
CA LYS A 151 -18.90 -2.67 18.01
C LYS A 151 -18.04 -1.59 17.37
N ILE A 152 -16.75 -1.90 17.28
CA ILE A 152 -15.78 -1.19 16.43
C ILE A 152 -15.17 -2.26 15.52
N PHE A 153 -15.42 -2.17 14.23
CA PHE A 153 -14.90 -3.10 13.25
C PHE A 153 -13.40 -2.92 13.04
N VAL A 154 -12.73 -3.98 12.56
CA VAL A 154 -11.26 -3.99 12.40
C VAL A 154 -10.79 -2.83 11.52
N TRP A 155 -11.46 -2.54 10.41
CA TRP A 155 -11.06 -1.44 9.52
C TRP A 155 -11.29 -0.06 10.15
N GLU A 156 -12.36 0.12 10.92
CA GLU A 156 -12.63 1.36 11.67
C GLU A 156 -11.55 1.59 12.72
N PHE A 157 -11.20 0.52 13.46
CA PHE A 157 -10.10 0.51 14.42
C PHE A 157 -8.79 0.95 13.76
N LEU A 158 -8.40 0.29 12.66
CA LEU A 158 -7.15 0.57 11.94
C LEU A 158 -7.13 2.00 11.36
N ARG A 159 -8.23 2.48 10.78
CA ARG A 159 -8.36 3.88 10.31
C ARG A 159 -8.21 4.87 11.47
N GLY A 160 -8.63 4.50 12.68
CA GLY A 160 -8.43 5.30 13.89
C GLY A 160 -6.98 5.41 14.34
N LEU A 161 -6.10 4.52 13.88
CA LEU A 161 -4.66 4.57 14.15
C LEU A 161 -3.90 5.53 13.21
N GLU A 162 -4.53 5.95 12.11
CA GLU A 162 -3.98 6.96 11.21
C GLU A 162 -4.20 8.39 11.77
N PRO A 163 -3.22 9.30 11.61
CA PRO A 163 -1.90 9.10 11.00
C PRO A 163 -0.80 8.61 11.96
N GLU A 164 -1.10 8.47 13.25
CA GLU A 164 -0.09 8.31 14.31
C GLU A 164 0.74 7.02 14.19
N TYR A 165 0.18 5.96 13.60
CA TYR A 165 0.83 4.65 13.43
C TYR A 165 1.16 4.30 11.97
N SER A 166 1.06 5.27 11.04
CA SER A 166 1.31 5.05 9.61
C SER A 166 2.68 4.42 9.33
N LYS A 167 3.72 4.81 10.08
CA LYS A 167 5.08 4.25 9.95
C LYS A 167 5.19 2.81 10.41
N GLU A 168 4.40 2.40 11.39
CA GLU A 168 4.30 1.02 11.83
C GLU A 168 3.52 0.15 10.85
N PHE A 169 2.63 0.71 10.03
CA PHE A 169 1.97 -0.04 8.96
C PHE A 169 2.86 -0.25 7.73
N GLU A 170 3.67 0.73 7.40
CA GLU A 170 4.59 0.70 6.26
C GLU A 170 5.65 -0.40 6.37
N ALA A 171 6.07 -0.95 5.22
CA ALA A 171 7.19 -1.86 5.10
C ALA A 171 8.50 -1.15 5.48
N THR A 172 9.32 -1.85 6.25
CA THR A 172 10.69 -1.42 6.55
C THR A 172 11.58 -1.53 5.31
N GLU A 173 12.67 -0.77 5.26
CA GLU A 173 13.65 -0.93 4.17
C GLU A 173 14.17 -2.37 4.11
N GLN A 174 14.38 -3.05 5.24
CA GLN A 174 14.80 -4.46 5.24
C GLN A 174 13.78 -5.38 4.57
N GLU A 175 12.49 -5.20 4.83
CA GLU A 175 11.42 -5.98 4.18
C GLU A 175 11.34 -5.67 2.68
N ILE A 176 11.55 -4.41 2.27
CA ILE A 176 11.62 -4.01 0.87
C ILE A 176 12.83 -4.67 0.18
N ARG A 177 14.00 -4.68 0.81
CA ARG A 177 15.23 -5.24 0.23
C ARG A 177 15.27 -6.76 0.13
N LYS A 178 14.32 -7.46 0.74
CA LYS A 178 14.08 -8.88 0.44
C LYS A 178 13.50 -9.09 -0.96
N ARG A 179 12.95 -8.05 -1.61
CA ARG A 179 12.28 -8.14 -2.93
C ARG A 179 12.98 -7.40 -4.05
N ILE A 180 13.86 -6.44 -3.71
CA ILE A 180 14.60 -5.62 -4.67
C ILE A 180 16.09 -5.54 -4.29
N PRO A 181 17.00 -5.29 -5.24
CA PRO A 181 18.43 -5.25 -4.95
C PRO A 181 18.80 -4.24 -3.86
N MET A 182 19.71 -4.66 -2.97
CA MET A 182 20.21 -3.85 -1.84
C MET A 182 20.79 -2.50 -2.27
N ASP A 183 21.45 -2.46 -3.42
CA ASP A 183 22.16 -1.28 -3.94
C ASP A 183 21.29 -0.37 -4.82
N LEU A 184 20.02 -0.74 -5.06
CA LEU A 184 19.12 0.04 -5.92
C LEU A 184 18.64 1.31 -5.17
N GLN A 185 18.96 2.49 -5.71
CA GLN A 185 18.70 3.75 -5.02
C GLN A 185 17.21 4.13 -5.04
N LYS A 186 16.64 4.46 -3.87
CA LYS A 186 15.31 5.08 -3.76
C LYS A 186 15.36 6.49 -4.33
N ILE A 187 14.54 6.77 -5.35
CA ILE A 187 14.48 8.09 -6.00
C ILE A 187 13.22 8.88 -5.61
N MET A 188 12.15 8.20 -5.20
CA MET A 188 10.87 8.82 -4.85
C MET A 188 10.13 8.01 -3.80
N GLU A 189 9.38 8.72 -2.96
CA GLU A 189 8.42 8.17 -2.00
C GLU A 189 7.23 9.13 -1.96
N LEU A 190 6.01 8.59 -2.01
CA LEU A 190 4.75 9.34 -2.02
C LEU A 190 3.76 8.68 -1.06
N THR A 191 3.10 9.49 -0.24
CA THR A 191 1.95 9.08 0.59
C THR A 191 0.63 9.60 0.02
N GLU A 192 0.70 10.53 -0.94
CA GLU A 192 -0.46 11.14 -1.59
C GLU A 192 -0.25 11.12 -3.11
N TRP A 193 -1.19 10.53 -3.84
CA TRP A 193 -1.21 10.52 -5.30
C TRP A 193 -2.62 10.28 -5.84
N ASN A 194 -2.83 10.58 -7.13
CA ASN A 194 -4.04 10.19 -7.83
C ASN A 194 -3.84 8.79 -8.44
N HIS A 195 -4.58 7.82 -7.92
CA HIS A 195 -4.59 6.40 -8.27
C HIS A 195 -5.68 6.12 -9.31
N PRO A 196 -5.42 5.28 -10.33
CA PRO A 196 -6.43 4.89 -11.30
C PRO A 196 -7.51 4.03 -10.66
N ASP A 197 -8.76 4.22 -11.06
CA ASP A 197 -9.87 3.34 -10.72
C ASP A 197 -9.89 2.12 -11.67
N CYS A 198 -9.14 1.08 -11.31
CA CYS A 198 -9.01 -0.10 -12.17
C CYS A 198 -10.29 -0.93 -12.26
N ALA A 199 -11.20 -0.85 -11.29
CA ALA A 199 -12.50 -1.53 -11.38
C ALA A 199 -13.41 -0.85 -12.40
N ASP A 200 -13.36 0.48 -12.51
CA ASP A 200 -14.01 1.26 -13.58
C ASP A 200 -13.17 1.36 -14.88
N SER A 201 -12.31 0.36 -15.11
CA SER A 201 -11.50 0.23 -16.34
C SER A 201 -10.45 1.32 -16.60
N GLU A 202 -10.10 2.15 -15.61
CA GLU A 202 -8.93 3.02 -15.73
C GLU A 202 -7.63 2.21 -15.69
N ILE A 203 -6.64 2.63 -16.46
CA ILE A 203 -5.33 1.96 -16.51
C ILE A 203 -4.17 2.93 -16.24
N PRO A 204 -3.06 2.44 -15.66
CA PRO A 204 -1.90 3.27 -15.33
C PRO A 204 -1.36 4.10 -16.50
N SER A 205 -1.34 3.59 -17.73
CA SER A 205 -0.85 4.35 -18.89
C SER A 205 -1.74 5.48 -19.37
N LYS A 206 -2.98 5.57 -18.86
CA LYS A 206 -3.88 6.72 -19.11
C LYS A 206 -3.83 7.72 -17.97
N ASN A 207 -3.59 7.27 -16.75
CA ASN A 207 -3.47 8.11 -15.56
C ASN A 207 -2.22 9.02 -15.59
N GLN A 208 -2.39 10.31 -15.28
CA GLN A 208 -1.31 11.30 -15.34
C GLN A 208 -0.23 11.09 -14.27
N THR A 209 -0.62 10.67 -13.06
CA THR A 209 0.31 10.37 -11.97
C THR A 209 1.34 9.32 -12.42
N PHE A 210 0.86 8.22 -13.00
CA PHE A 210 1.73 7.12 -13.42
C PHE A 210 2.59 7.48 -14.63
N LYS A 211 2.08 8.26 -15.59
CA LYS A 211 2.92 8.84 -16.66
C LYS A 211 4.09 9.67 -16.11
N GLN A 212 3.85 10.47 -15.07
CA GLN A 212 4.89 11.29 -14.47
C GLN A 212 5.88 10.48 -13.65
N ILE A 213 5.41 9.50 -12.86
CA ILE A 213 6.28 8.62 -12.07
C ILE A 213 7.19 7.80 -12.98
N THR A 214 6.65 7.20 -14.04
CA THR A 214 7.46 6.46 -15.01
C THR A 214 8.49 7.37 -15.69
N LYS A 215 8.17 8.65 -15.90
CA LYS A 215 9.15 9.63 -16.38
C LYS A 215 10.27 9.91 -15.38
N VAL A 216 9.97 9.93 -14.09
CA VAL A 216 10.99 10.03 -13.04
C VAL A 216 11.85 8.77 -12.99
N LEU A 217 11.25 7.58 -13.04
CA LEU A 217 11.98 6.31 -13.08
C LEU A 217 12.92 6.22 -14.28
N GLU A 218 12.44 6.61 -15.46
CA GLU A 218 13.25 6.68 -16.67
C GLU A 218 14.39 7.70 -16.48
N THR A 219 14.07 8.97 -16.25
CA THR A 219 15.09 10.02 -16.34
C THR A 219 15.97 10.18 -15.09
N GLY A 220 15.55 9.62 -13.95
CA GLY A 220 16.12 9.91 -12.62
C GLY A 220 15.82 11.33 -12.11
N LYS A 221 15.02 12.13 -12.81
CA LYS A 221 14.80 13.55 -12.48
C LYS A 221 13.44 13.76 -11.81
N LYS A 222 13.45 13.93 -10.47
CA LYS A 222 12.23 14.15 -9.66
C LYS A 222 11.34 15.29 -10.16
N LYS A 223 11.91 16.32 -10.81
CA LYS A 223 11.18 17.46 -11.38
C LYS A 223 10.10 17.12 -12.42
N PHE A 224 10.06 15.89 -12.92
CA PHE A 224 9.01 15.44 -13.84
C PHE A 224 7.74 14.99 -13.12
N TYR A 225 7.80 14.75 -11.82
CA TYR A 225 6.61 14.61 -11.00
C TYR A 225 6.11 15.99 -10.58
N LYS A 226 4.98 16.37 -11.17
CA LYS A 226 4.24 17.62 -11.02
C LYS A 226 2.74 17.27 -11.06
N PRO A 227 2.19 16.73 -9.97
CA PRO A 227 0.81 16.26 -9.94
C PRO A 227 -0.13 17.41 -10.33
N THR A 228 -1.02 17.14 -11.28
CA THR A 228 -2.04 18.09 -11.76
C THR A 228 -3.42 17.76 -11.19
N GLU A 229 -3.62 16.53 -10.74
CA GLU A 229 -4.85 16.05 -10.14
C GLU A 229 -4.67 15.92 -8.63
N LYS A 230 -5.78 16.07 -7.90
CA LYS A 230 -5.77 15.90 -6.45
C LYS A 230 -5.51 14.43 -6.10
N PRO A 231 -4.76 14.16 -5.02
CA PRO A 231 -4.66 12.83 -4.47
C PRO A 231 -6.04 12.24 -4.17
N ASN A 232 -6.25 10.97 -4.54
CA ASN A 232 -7.46 10.23 -4.22
C ASN A 232 -7.16 8.94 -3.42
N ASN A 233 -5.90 8.58 -3.17
CA ASN A 233 -5.51 7.31 -2.53
C ASN A 233 -5.84 7.18 -1.02
N HIS A 234 -6.50 8.18 -0.43
CA HIS A 234 -7.04 8.09 0.93
C HIS A 234 -8.31 7.23 0.94
N TRP A 235 -8.45 6.32 1.91
CA TRP A 235 -9.54 5.33 2.01
C TRP A 235 -10.95 5.93 1.92
N LYS A 236 -11.16 7.16 2.43
CA LYS A 236 -12.44 7.89 2.31
C LYS A 236 -12.94 8.09 0.87
N ASN A 237 -12.06 8.04 -0.12
CA ASN A 237 -12.44 8.17 -1.52
C ASN A 237 -12.79 6.81 -2.18
N TRP A 238 -12.66 5.71 -1.45
CA TRP A 238 -12.89 4.34 -1.93
C TRP A 238 -13.84 3.59 -0.98
N PRO A 239 -15.08 4.10 -0.79
CA PRO A 239 -16.01 3.57 0.22
C PRO A 239 -16.47 2.14 -0.06
N ASP A 240 -16.44 1.70 -1.32
CA ASP A 240 -16.88 0.37 -1.74
C ASP A 240 -15.83 -0.74 -1.48
N GLY A 241 -14.60 -0.37 -1.09
CA GLY A 241 -13.56 -1.34 -0.74
C GLY A 241 -13.94 -2.16 0.50
N GLY A 242 -13.94 -3.49 0.36
CA GLY A 242 -14.30 -4.43 1.42
C GLY A 242 -15.77 -4.83 1.48
N THR A 243 -16.63 -4.33 0.58
CA THR A 243 -18.09 -4.46 0.69
C THR A 243 -18.75 -5.60 -0.10
N LEU A 244 -17.99 -6.53 -0.69
CA LEU A 244 -18.49 -7.65 -1.53
C LEU A 244 -18.39 -9.01 -0.87
#